data_AF-A0A4P6GU62-F1
#
_entry.id   AF-A0A4P6GU62-F1
#
_cell.length_a   1.000
_cell.length_b   1.000
_cell.length_c   1.000
_cell.angle_alpha   90.00
_cell.angle_beta   90.00
_cell.angle_gamma   90.00
#
_symmetry.space_group_name_H-M   'P 1'
#
loop_
_entity.id
_entity.type
_entity.pdbx_description
1 polymer ?
#
loop_
_entity_poly.entity_id
_entity_poly.type
_entity_poly.pdbx_seq_one_letter_code
_entity_poly.pdbx_strand_id
1 'polypeptide(L)' 'MLLTSLKTFAALAALVAIIPLMVWAGSGSWRHALHATKEYLLSMGVIVVPVLLLVGAITLAEFIG' A
#
# COMPACT_ATOMS: atom_id res chain seq x y z
N MET A 1 -6.29 -6.59 -21.38
CA MET A 1 -6.37 -5.53 -20.35
C MET A 1 -6.78 -6.08 -18.99
N LEU A 2 -7.93 -6.75 -18.84
CA LEU A 2 -8.41 -7.25 -17.53
C LEU A 2 -7.42 -8.18 -16.79
N LEU A 3 -6.83 -9.15 -17.50
CA LEU A 3 -5.87 -10.10 -16.93
C LEU A 3 -4.59 -9.40 -16.43
N THR A 4 -4.16 -8.35 -17.13
CA THR A 4 -2.98 -7.55 -16.77
C THR A 4 -3.24 -6.73 -15.50
N SER A 5 -4.43 -6.12 -15.40
CA SER A 5 -4.87 -5.42 -14.20
C SER A 5 -4.97 -6.35 -12.99
N LEU A 6 -5.49 -7.55 -13.17
CA LEU A 6 -5.60 -8.56 -12.10
C LEU A 6 -4.21 -8.98 -11.58
N LYS A 7 -3.26 -9.25 -12.48
CA LYS A 7 -1.87 -9.56 -12.14
C LYS A 7 -1.19 -8.42 -11.37
N THR A 8 -1.46 -7.18 -11.78
CA THR A 8 -0.91 -5.99 -11.13
C THR A 8 -1.46 -5.84 -9.72
N PHE A 9 -2.77 -6.03 -9.53
CA PHE A 9 -3.39 -6.04 -8.20
C PHE A 9 -2.84 -7.15 -7.31
N ALA A 10 -2.68 -8.37 -7.85
CA ALA A 10 -2.11 -9.49 -7.11
C ALA A 10 -0.66 -9.23 -6.69
N ALA A 11 0.16 -8.61 -7.55
CA ALA A 11 1.53 -8.23 -7.24
C ALA A 11 1.61 -7.16 -6.14
N LEU A 12 0.72 -6.16 -6.18
CA LEU A 12 0.64 -5.13 -5.13
C LEU A 12 0.20 -5.72 -3.79
N ALA A 13 -0.80 -6.60 -3.80
CA ALA A 13 -1.24 -7.31 -2.60
C ALA A 13 -0.12 -8.18 -2.01
N ALA A 14 0.66 -8.88 -2.86
CA ALA A 14 1.80 -9.67 -2.43
C ALA A 14 2.89 -8.78 -1.79
N LEU A 15 3.23 -7.65 -2.41
CA LEU A 15 4.18 -6.68 -1.86
C LEU A 15 3.77 -6.16 -0.48
N VAL A 16 2.48 -5.84 -0.33
CA VAL A 16 1.92 -5.38 0.96
C VAL A 16 1.95 -6.51 2.01
N ALA A 17 1.74 -7.75 1.59
CA ALA A 17 1.71 -8.91 2.49
C ALA A 17 3.09 -9.35 2.99
N ILE A 18 4.20 -8.95 2.34
CA ILE A 18 5.56 -9.36 2.74
C ILE A 18 5.86 -8.99 4.20
N ILE A 19 5.57 -7.75 4.60
CA ILE A 19 5.89 -7.26 5.96
C ILE A 19 5.14 -8.04 7.05
N PRO A 20 3.81 -8.18 7.00
CA PRO A 20 3.12 -8.94 8.03
C PRO A 20 3.39 -10.44 7.98
N LEU A 21 3.68 -11.03 6.82
CA LEU A 21 4.13 -12.42 6.72
C LEU A 21 5.49 -12.62 7.40
N MET A 22 6.41 -11.67 7.26
CA MET A 22 7.70 -11.69 7.96
C MET A 22 7.53 -11.55 9.48
N VAL A 23 6.65 -10.65 9.93
CA VAL A 23 6.33 -10.49 11.36
C VAL A 23 5.66 -11.75 11.91
N TRP A 24 4.78 -12.37 11.14
CA TRP A 24 4.15 -13.63 11.52
C TRP A 24 5.18 -14.75 11.66
N ALA A 25 6.07 -14.89 10.67
CA ALA A 25 7.12 -15.91 10.65
C ALA A 25 8.11 -15.75 11.81
N GLY A 26 8.46 -14.51 12.19
CA GLY A 26 9.39 -14.24 13.29
C GLY A 26 8.75 -14.34 14.69
N SER A 27 7.47 -14.00 14.83
CA SER A 27 6.80 -13.96 16.15
C SER A 27 5.96 -15.20 16.47
N GLY A 28 5.64 -16.03 15.46
CA GLY A 28 4.72 -17.17 15.61
C GLY A 28 3.26 -16.77 15.91
N SER A 29 2.95 -15.47 15.99
CA SER A 29 1.68 -14.96 16.46
C SER A 29 0.91 -14.23 15.36
N TRP A 30 -0.20 -14.81 14.93
CA TRP A 30 -1.08 -14.23 13.90
C TRP A 30 -1.66 -12.87 14.32
N ARG A 31 -1.88 -12.65 15.63
CA ARG A 31 -2.38 -11.38 16.16
C ARG A 31 -1.37 -10.26 15.99
N HIS A 32 -0.09 -10.53 16.24
CA HIS A 32 0.99 -9.57 16.01
C HIS A 32 1.17 -9.26 14.53
N ALA A 33 1.04 -10.27 13.67
CA ALA A 33 1.06 -10.08 12.22
C ALA A 33 -0.05 -9.15 11.73
N LEU A 34 -1.30 -9.38 12.17
CA LEU A 34 -2.43 -8.50 11.82
C LEU A 34 -2.26 -7.07 12.34
N HIS A 35 -1.73 -6.92 13.55
CA HIS A 35 -1.42 -5.60 14.10
C HIS A 35 -0.36 -4.90 13.26
N ALA A 36 0.71 -5.59 12.89
CA ALA A 36 1.75 -5.06 12.01
C ALA A 36 1.22 -4.72 10.61
N THR A 37 0.32 -5.54 10.04
CA THR A 37 -0.38 -5.21 8.78
C THR A 37 -1.13 -3.90 8.91
N LYS A 38 -1.88 -3.72 10.00
CA LYS A 38 -2.71 -2.53 10.22
C LYS A 38 -1.84 -1.28 10.33
N GLU A 39 -0.78 -1.32 11.14
CA GLU A 39 0.17 -0.20 11.29
C GLU A 39 0.92 0.08 9.99
N TYR A 40 1.31 -0.96 9.24
CA TYR A 40 1.95 -0.82 7.94
C TYR A 40 1.03 -0.15 6.91
N LEU A 41 -0.24 -0.57 6.84
CA LEU A 41 -1.22 0.05 5.94
C LEU A 41 -1.56 1.49 6.35
N LEU A 42 -1.63 1.78 7.65
CA LEU A 42 -1.84 3.14 8.15
C LEU A 42 -0.65 4.05 7.79
N SER A 43 0.59 3.61 8.04
CA SER A 43 1.80 4.37 7.69
C SER A 43 1.95 4.56 6.18
N MET A 44 1.70 3.53 5.37
CA MET A 44 1.62 3.66 3.92
C MET A 44 0.54 4.67 3.52
N GLY A 45 -0.65 4.63 4.12
CA GLY A 45 -1.73 5.58 3.85
C GLY A 45 -1.33 7.02 4.15
N VAL A 46 -0.63 7.25 5.27
CA VAL A 46 -0.11 8.57 5.65
C VAL A 46 0.93 9.10 4.65
N ILE A 47 1.66 8.24 3.94
CA ILE A 47 2.66 8.66 2.93
C ILE A 47 2.00 8.81 1.55
N VAL A 48 1.17 7.85 1.15
CA VAL A 48 0.57 7.79 -0.18
C VAL A 48 -0.46 8.90 -0.38
N VAL A 49 -1.29 9.21 0.63
CA VAL A 49 -2.33 10.24 0.50
C VAL A 49 -1.75 11.63 0.21
N PRO A 50 -0.76 12.14 0.97
CA PRO A 50 -0.13 13.42 0.66
C PRO A 50 0.54 13.46 -0.72
N VAL A 51 1.20 12.36 -1.12
CA VAL A 51 1.84 12.27 -2.44
C VAL A 51 0.81 12.36 -3.55
N LEU A 52 -0.31 11.64 -3.43
CA LEU A 52 -1.41 11.71 -4.40
C LEU A 52 -2.07 13.08 -4.43
N LEU A 53 -2.25 13.74 -3.28
CA LEU A 53 -2.78 15.10 -3.20
C LEU A 53 -1.84 16.10 -3.88
N LEU A 54 -0.53 15.99 -3.65
CA LEU A 54 0.48 16.83 -4.28
C LEU A 54 0.50 16.64 -5.80
N VAL A 55 0.56 15.39 -6.27
CA VAL A 55 0.53 15.08 -7.71
C VAL A 55 -0.77 15.58 -8.33
N GLY A 56 -1.91 15.34 -7.70
CA GLY A 56 -3.21 15.84 -8.16
C GLY A 56 -3.25 17.36 -8.24
N ALA A 57 -2.68 18.07 -7.26
CA ALA A 57 -2.61 19.54 -7.26
C ALA A 57 -1.70 20.07 -8.39
N ILE A 58 -0.55 19.43 -8.64
CA ILE A 58 0.36 19.79 -9.74
C ILE A 58 -0.35 19.58 -11.09
N THR A 59 -0.94 18.40 -11.32
CA THR A 59 -1.63 18.10 -12.57
C THR A 59 -2.85 19.01 -12.78
N LEU A 60 -3.57 19.37 -11.72
CA LEU A 60 -4.68 20.33 -11.81
C LEU A 60 -4.16 21.73 -12.17
N ALA A 61 -3.05 22.18 -11.59
CA ALA A 61 -2.43 23.46 -11.91
C ALA A 61 -1.95 23.51 -13.37
N GLU A 62 -1.37 22.43 -13.89
CA GLU A 62 -0.98 22.30 -15.31
C GLU A 62 -2.17 22.29 -16.28
N PHE A 63 -3.34 21.80 -15.86
CA PHE A 63 -4.52 21.74 -16.72
C PHE A 63 -5.27 23.08 -16.81
N ILE A 64 -5.14 23.92 -15.78
CA ILE A 64 -5.85 25.21 -15.68
C ILE A 64 -4.97 26.39 -16.14
N GLY A 65 -3.64 26.27 -16.06
CA GLY A 65 -2.67 27.26 -16.54
C GLY A 65 -2.38 27.15 -18.02
#